data_AF-A0A9E6ZUE2-F1
#
_entry.id   AF-A0A9E6ZUE2-F1
#
_cell.length_a   1.000
_cell.length_b   1.000
_cell.length_c   1.000
_cell.angle_alpha   90.00
_cell.angle_beta   90.00
_cell.angle_gamma   90.00
#
_symmetry.space_group_name_H-M   'P 1'
#
loop_
_entity.id
_entity.type
_entity.pdbx_description
1 polymer ?
#
loop_
_entity_poly.entity_id
_entity_poly.type
_entity_poly.pdbx_seq_one_letter_code
_entity_poly.pdbx_strand_id
1 'polypeptide(L)'
;MKRKNVQHINLSGYLKKSTLHTLPYAAGFPPYLRGNETTMYVKKQWHTKPAGFFVVKLKEVNIEQASKEIQLQYLLNKGKELLKNEINKENKSDLTFANSCFTWNFTHDFLKEIAAMRAARLVWSKIIKETGLPSSASHIKFKIYAKPENELQALMAVLGSADFIDLPPSLSHYLYNNTGINKPVDPLGGSIRLEELTGNIAAHTWKLIHTQQK
;
A
#
# COMPACT_ATOMS: atom_id res chain seq x y z
N MET A 1 -5.03 45.74 9.38
CA MET A 1 -3.88 45.43 10.28
C MET A 1 -2.60 45.38 9.47
N LYS A 2 -1.55 46.13 9.86
CA LYS A 2 -0.21 46.07 9.25
C LYS A 2 0.47 44.75 9.64
N ARG A 3 1.06 44.02 8.69
CA ARG A 3 1.84 42.80 8.97
C ARG A 3 3.05 43.15 9.83
N LYS A 4 3.30 42.36 10.89
CA LYS A 4 4.51 42.49 11.72
C LYS A 4 5.73 42.02 10.94
N ASN A 5 6.84 42.74 11.06
CA ASN A 5 8.12 42.37 10.47
C ASN A 5 8.74 41.22 11.29
N VAL A 6 8.99 40.09 10.63
CA VAL A 6 9.37 38.80 11.24
C VAL A 6 10.90 38.62 11.31
N GLN A 7 11.68 39.56 10.78
CA GLN A 7 13.12 39.42 10.56
C GLN A 7 13.96 39.42 11.85
N HIS A 8 13.39 39.82 12.99
CA HIS A 8 14.11 39.91 14.27
C HIS A 8 13.48 39.08 15.39
N ILE A 9 12.75 38.00 15.05
CA ILE A 9 12.26 37.08 16.07
C ILE A 9 13.44 36.27 16.62
N ASN A 10 13.83 36.57 17.86
CA ASN A 10 14.84 35.83 18.59
C ASN A 10 14.20 34.55 19.17
N LEU A 11 14.39 33.42 18.51
CA LEU A 11 13.88 32.12 18.95
C LEU A 11 14.74 31.59 20.12
N SER A 12 14.50 32.06 21.34
CA SER A 12 15.27 31.69 22.54
C SER A 12 14.90 30.32 23.13
N GLY A 13 14.41 29.39 22.31
CA GLY A 13 13.86 28.11 22.77
C GLY A 13 14.17 26.99 21.80
N TYR A 14 15.44 26.62 21.67
CA TYR A 14 15.75 25.26 21.22
C TYR A 14 15.21 24.31 22.29
N LEU A 15 14.02 23.77 22.06
CA LEU A 15 13.62 22.54 22.73
C LEU A 15 14.73 21.53 22.45
N LYS A 16 15.49 21.17 23.49
CA LYS A 16 16.44 20.07 23.43
C LYS A 16 15.69 18.90 22.77
N LYS A 17 16.27 18.38 21.69
CA LYS A 17 15.82 17.17 20.99
C LYS A 17 16.10 15.95 21.88
N SER A 18 15.60 15.98 23.11
CA SER A 18 15.69 14.90 24.08
C SER A 18 14.39 14.12 24.01
N THR A 19 14.53 12.82 23.71
CA THR A 19 13.50 11.78 23.74
C THR A 19 12.38 11.84 22.69
N LEU A 20 12.65 12.34 21.48
CA LEU A 20 11.99 11.74 20.32
C LEU A 20 12.82 10.51 19.97
N HIS A 21 12.34 9.32 20.37
CA HIS A 21 12.78 8.10 19.73
C HIS A 21 12.55 8.32 18.24
N THR A 22 13.62 8.47 17.46
CA THR A 22 13.51 8.28 16.03
C THR A 22 13.03 6.85 15.88
N LEU A 23 11.73 6.68 15.64
CA LEU A 23 11.24 5.45 15.04
C LEU A 23 12.20 5.15 13.89
N PRO A 24 12.59 3.89 13.64
CA PRO A 24 13.42 3.51 12.47
C PRO A 24 12.73 3.81 11.13
N TYR A 25 11.67 4.62 11.16
CA TYR A 25 10.75 4.96 10.12
C TYR A 25 10.36 6.43 10.33
N ALA A 26 10.83 7.29 9.44
CA ALA A 26 10.41 8.69 9.35
C ALA A 26 9.62 8.84 8.05
N ALA A 27 8.37 9.30 8.15
CA ALA A 27 7.58 9.66 6.97
C ALA A 27 8.38 10.68 6.14
N GLY A 28 8.74 10.29 4.91
CA GLY A 28 9.48 11.14 3.98
C GLY A 28 10.92 10.73 3.66
N PHE A 29 11.54 9.78 4.37
CA PHE A 29 12.88 9.29 4.00
C PHE A 29 12.82 7.98 3.18
N PRO A 30 13.45 7.90 2.00
CA PRO A 30 13.61 6.65 1.25
C PRO A 30 14.50 5.65 2.01
N PRO A 31 14.38 4.33 1.77
CA PRO A 31 13.71 3.69 0.63
C PRO A 31 12.48 2.83 0.98
N TYR A 32 11.77 3.09 2.08
CA TYR A 32 10.72 2.19 2.60
C TYR A 32 9.34 2.81 2.88
N LEU A 33 9.02 4.01 2.38
CA LEU A 33 7.61 4.45 2.17
C LEU A 33 7.21 4.45 0.71
N ARG A 34 8.19 4.70 -0.15
CA ARG A 34 8.07 4.56 -1.59
C ARG A 34 8.76 3.23 -1.89
N GLY A 35 8.11 2.33 -2.62
CA GLY A 35 8.87 1.25 -3.24
C GLY A 35 10.02 1.84 -4.08
N ASN A 36 10.78 0.98 -4.75
CA ASN A 36 11.63 1.42 -5.86
C ASN A 36 10.88 2.31 -6.87
N GLU A 37 9.54 2.19 -6.93
CA GLU A 37 8.65 3.03 -7.71
C GLU A 37 7.66 3.81 -6.82
N THR A 38 7.37 5.05 -7.22
CA THR A 38 6.62 6.07 -6.47
C THR A 38 5.08 5.90 -6.55
N THR A 39 4.58 4.67 -6.60
CA THR A 39 3.25 4.36 -7.16
C THR A 39 2.05 4.66 -6.27
N MET A 40 2.19 5.49 -5.23
CA MET A 40 1.06 5.97 -4.44
C MET A 40 0.21 7.03 -5.19
N TYR A 41 0.48 7.28 -6.46
CA TYR A 41 -0.19 8.31 -7.24
C TYR A 41 -1.54 7.85 -7.80
N VAL A 42 -2.61 8.01 -7.02
CA VAL A 42 -3.96 8.04 -7.60
C VAL A 42 -4.18 9.43 -8.22
N LYS A 43 -3.59 9.67 -9.39
CA LYS A 43 -3.90 10.85 -10.22
C LYS A 43 -5.03 10.59 -11.22
N LYS A 44 -5.48 9.34 -11.33
CA LYS A 44 -6.54 8.90 -12.25
C LYS A 44 -7.81 8.63 -11.47
N GLN A 45 -8.96 8.84 -12.11
CA GLN A 45 -10.25 8.45 -11.58
C GLN A 45 -10.26 6.94 -11.31
N TRP A 46 -10.92 6.51 -10.22
CA TRP A 46 -11.04 5.08 -9.93
C TRP A 46 -11.91 4.41 -10.98
N HIS A 47 -11.32 3.43 -11.66
CA HIS A 47 -12.00 2.62 -12.65
C HIS A 47 -12.14 1.20 -12.12
N THR A 48 -13.16 0.51 -12.62
CA THR A 48 -13.28 -0.93 -12.46
C THR A 48 -12.07 -1.62 -13.11
N LYS A 49 -11.80 -2.86 -12.67
CA LYS A 49 -10.67 -3.65 -13.17
C LYS A 49 -10.75 -3.80 -14.70
N PRO A 50 -9.70 -3.45 -15.46
CA PRO A 50 -9.71 -3.59 -16.91
C PRO A 50 -9.88 -5.05 -17.37
N ALA A 51 -10.43 -5.23 -18.58
CA ALA A 51 -10.45 -6.52 -19.26
C ALA A 51 -8.99 -6.97 -19.55
N GLY A 52 -8.66 -8.21 -19.22
CA GLY A 52 -7.31 -8.76 -19.34
C GLY A 52 -6.49 -8.79 -18.04
N PHE A 53 -6.95 -8.15 -16.95
CA PHE A 53 -6.33 -8.33 -15.64
C PHE A 53 -6.83 -9.60 -14.94
N PHE A 54 -5.90 -10.45 -14.51
CA PHE A 54 -6.23 -11.59 -13.64
C PHE A 54 -6.12 -11.20 -12.17
N VAL A 55 -7.01 -11.75 -11.35
CA VAL A 55 -7.10 -11.45 -9.91
C VAL A 55 -6.55 -12.62 -9.10
N VAL A 56 -5.51 -12.37 -8.32
CA VAL A 56 -5.02 -13.29 -7.30
C VAL A 56 -5.96 -13.20 -6.10
N LYS A 57 -6.73 -14.28 -5.89
CA LYS A 57 -7.70 -14.38 -4.79
C LYS A 57 -7.17 -15.19 -3.61
N LEU A 58 -7.64 -14.83 -2.42
CA LEU A 58 -7.69 -15.72 -1.26
C LEU A 58 -8.71 -16.83 -1.60
N LYS A 59 -8.31 -18.10 -1.51
CA LYS A 59 -9.18 -19.24 -1.88
C LYS A 59 -9.63 -20.07 -0.67
N GLU A 60 -9.04 -19.84 0.50
CA GLU A 60 -9.24 -20.65 1.69
C GLU A 60 -10.02 -19.87 2.75
N VAL A 61 -11.19 -20.39 3.14
CA VAL A 61 -12.12 -19.76 4.10
C VAL A 61 -11.43 -19.45 5.44
N ASN A 62 -10.53 -20.31 5.88
CA ASN A 62 -9.78 -20.12 7.14
C ASN A 62 -8.85 -18.90 7.10
N ILE A 63 -8.39 -18.49 5.93
CA ILE A 63 -7.49 -17.35 5.76
C ILE A 63 -8.29 -16.05 5.75
N GLU A 64 -9.51 -16.05 5.24
CA GLU A 64 -10.35 -14.84 5.20
C GLU A 64 -10.72 -14.33 6.59
N GLN A 65 -10.86 -15.23 7.56
CA GLN A 65 -11.11 -14.90 8.97
C GLN A 65 -9.83 -14.70 9.81
N ALA A 66 -8.65 -14.98 9.23
CA ALA A 66 -7.38 -14.84 9.92
C ALA A 66 -6.99 -13.36 10.10
N SER A 67 -5.96 -13.13 10.92
CA SER A 67 -5.35 -11.80 11.08
C SER A 67 -4.85 -11.25 9.73
N LYS A 68 -4.85 -9.93 9.58
CA LYS A 68 -4.42 -9.26 8.33
C LYS A 68 -2.99 -9.60 7.95
N GLU A 69 -2.16 -9.79 8.95
CA GLU A 69 -0.76 -10.14 8.80
C GLU A 69 -0.60 -11.50 8.10
N ILE A 70 -1.47 -12.47 8.43
CA ILE A 70 -1.54 -13.80 7.81
C ILE A 70 -2.13 -13.71 6.39
N GLN A 71 -3.23 -12.96 6.21
CA GLN A 71 -3.83 -12.73 4.89
C GLN A 71 -2.81 -12.15 3.90
N LEU A 72 -2.05 -11.14 4.34
CA LEU A 72 -0.99 -10.53 3.55
C LEU A 72 0.13 -11.53 3.26
N GLN A 73 0.56 -12.31 4.24
CA GLN A 73 1.62 -13.30 4.05
C GLN A 73 1.24 -14.32 2.98
N TYR A 74 0.04 -14.89 3.02
CA TYR A 74 -0.45 -15.81 1.99
C TYR A 74 -0.48 -15.16 0.60
N LEU A 75 -1.05 -13.95 0.51
CA LEU A 75 -1.22 -13.22 -0.74
C LEU A 75 0.14 -12.88 -1.40
N LEU A 76 1.09 -12.44 -0.59
CA LEU A 76 2.45 -12.11 -1.03
C LEU A 76 3.24 -13.35 -1.46
N ASN A 77 3.12 -14.46 -0.72
CA ASN A 77 3.76 -15.73 -1.09
C ASN A 77 3.21 -16.26 -2.41
N LYS A 78 1.90 -16.25 -2.59
CA LYS A 78 1.25 -16.64 -3.86
C LYS A 78 1.69 -15.73 -5.01
N GLY A 79 1.81 -14.43 -4.77
CA GLY A 79 2.38 -13.48 -5.73
C GLY A 79 3.82 -13.84 -6.11
N LYS A 80 4.66 -14.17 -5.13
CA LYS A 80 6.07 -14.60 -5.33
C LYS A 80 6.16 -15.90 -6.14
N GLU A 81 5.30 -16.87 -5.88
CA GLU A 81 5.24 -18.14 -6.63
C GLU A 81 4.85 -17.91 -8.09
N LEU A 82 3.80 -17.12 -8.33
CA LEU A 82 3.39 -16.76 -9.68
C LEU A 82 4.53 -16.06 -10.43
N LEU A 83 5.22 -15.13 -9.78
CA LEU A 83 6.34 -14.42 -10.37
C LEU A 83 7.50 -15.36 -10.71
N LYS A 84 7.84 -16.32 -9.83
CA LYS A 84 8.86 -17.35 -10.12
C LYS A 84 8.48 -18.22 -11.32
N ASN A 85 7.22 -18.64 -11.38
CA ASN A 85 6.73 -19.46 -12.49
C ASN A 85 6.80 -18.70 -13.82
N GLU A 86 6.55 -17.40 -13.83
CA GLU A 86 6.68 -16.55 -15.03
C GLU A 86 8.15 -16.38 -15.46
N ILE A 87 9.09 -16.20 -14.52
CA ILE A 87 10.53 -16.10 -14.85
C ILE A 87 11.05 -17.39 -15.49
N ASN A 88 10.54 -18.54 -15.03
CA ASN A 88 10.95 -19.86 -15.53
C ASN A 88 10.36 -20.18 -16.92
N LYS A 89 9.37 -19.43 -17.41
CA LYS A 89 8.84 -19.59 -18.78
C LYS A 89 9.80 -18.94 -19.78
N GLU A 90 10.12 -19.65 -20.85
CA GLU A 90 11.10 -19.20 -21.86
C GLU A 90 10.64 -17.96 -22.66
N ASN A 91 9.33 -17.68 -22.74
CA ASN A 91 8.77 -16.52 -23.44
C ASN A 91 8.67 -15.28 -22.54
N LYS A 92 9.76 -14.50 -22.50
CA LYS A 92 9.87 -13.25 -21.71
C LYS A 92 9.01 -12.08 -22.23
N SER A 93 8.42 -12.19 -23.43
CA SER A 93 7.78 -11.07 -24.13
C SER A 93 6.39 -10.70 -23.59
N ASP A 94 5.67 -11.65 -23.01
CA ASP A 94 4.36 -11.42 -22.38
C ASP A 94 4.50 -11.54 -20.87
N LEU A 95 4.84 -10.43 -20.20
CA LEU A 95 4.81 -10.37 -18.75
C LEU A 95 3.35 -10.47 -18.27
N THR A 96 2.81 -11.68 -18.19
CA THR A 96 1.45 -11.96 -17.69
C THR A 96 1.24 -11.30 -16.33
N PHE A 97 2.26 -11.37 -15.47
CA PHE A 97 2.24 -10.77 -14.13
C PHE A 97 2.08 -9.24 -14.13
N ALA A 98 2.45 -8.53 -15.21
CA ALA A 98 2.20 -7.09 -15.31
C ALA A 98 0.70 -6.77 -15.27
N ASN A 99 -0.14 -7.70 -15.74
CA ASN A 99 -1.60 -7.61 -15.70
C ASN A 99 -2.20 -8.38 -14.50
N SER A 100 -1.44 -8.54 -13.42
CA SER A 100 -1.94 -9.10 -12.17
C SER A 100 -2.49 -8.02 -11.23
N CYS A 101 -3.47 -8.39 -10.43
CA CYS A 101 -3.92 -7.62 -9.28
C CYS A 101 -4.33 -8.55 -8.14
N PHE A 102 -4.26 -8.07 -6.92
CA PHE A 102 -4.52 -8.84 -5.71
C PHE A 102 -5.86 -8.41 -5.10
N THR A 103 -6.74 -9.37 -4.80
CA THR A 103 -8.01 -9.05 -4.17
C THR A 103 -7.79 -8.58 -2.74
N TRP A 104 -8.53 -7.56 -2.32
CA TRP A 104 -8.56 -7.10 -0.94
C TRP A 104 -9.87 -7.51 -0.28
N ASN A 105 -9.77 -8.20 0.85
CA ASN A 105 -10.91 -8.53 1.69
C ASN A 105 -10.96 -7.51 2.83
N PHE A 106 -12.08 -6.80 2.98
CA PHE A 106 -12.24 -5.80 4.04
C PHE A 106 -12.66 -6.43 5.36
N THR A 107 -12.22 -5.81 6.45
CA THR A 107 -12.74 -5.99 7.80
C THR A 107 -13.26 -4.64 8.32
N HIS A 108 -13.64 -4.61 9.59
CA HIS A 108 -14.27 -3.43 10.20
C HIS A 108 -13.26 -2.42 10.78
N ASP A 109 -11.96 -2.73 10.80
CA ASP A 109 -10.93 -1.85 11.37
C ASP A 109 -10.36 -0.87 10.34
N PHE A 110 -10.89 0.35 10.35
CA PHE A 110 -10.54 1.42 9.42
C PHE A 110 -9.04 1.69 9.30
N LEU A 111 -8.34 1.88 10.42
CA LEU A 111 -6.91 2.23 10.38
C LEU A 111 -6.06 1.03 10.02
N LYS A 112 -6.43 -0.17 10.49
CA LYS A 112 -5.69 -1.39 10.19
C LYS A 112 -5.76 -1.75 8.71
N GLU A 113 -6.89 -1.54 8.04
CA GLU A 113 -6.99 -1.75 6.58
C GLU A 113 -6.04 -0.84 5.80
N ILE A 114 -6.08 0.46 6.09
CA ILE A 114 -5.21 1.45 5.43
C ILE A 114 -3.74 1.11 5.70
N ALA A 115 -3.41 0.80 6.96
CA ALA A 115 -2.07 0.41 7.35
C ALA A 115 -1.59 -0.86 6.65
N ALA A 116 -2.47 -1.86 6.50
CA ALA A 116 -2.19 -3.13 5.86
C ALA A 116 -1.97 -2.97 4.35
N MET A 117 -2.77 -2.15 3.64
CA MET A 117 -2.55 -1.86 2.22
C MET A 117 -1.20 -1.17 1.99
N ARG A 118 -0.82 -0.24 2.88
CA ARG A 118 0.50 0.40 2.86
C ARG A 118 1.61 -0.64 3.11
N ALA A 119 1.47 -1.44 4.17
CA ALA A 119 2.43 -2.49 4.54
C ALA A 119 2.63 -3.52 3.43
N ALA A 120 1.56 -3.94 2.73
CA ALA A 120 1.63 -4.90 1.64
C ALA A 120 2.60 -4.47 0.54
N ARG A 121 2.54 -3.19 0.13
CA ARG A 121 3.44 -2.63 -0.88
C ARG A 121 4.88 -2.56 -0.39
N LEU A 122 5.10 -2.25 0.88
CA LEU A 122 6.43 -2.21 1.49
C LEU A 122 7.07 -3.59 1.52
N VAL A 123 6.31 -4.59 1.98
CA VAL A 123 6.77 -5.97 2.04
C VAL A 123 7.01 -6.50 0.63
N TRP A 124 6.10 -6.26 -0.32
CA TRP A 124 6.28 -6.65 -1.72
C TRP A 124 7.55 -6.05 -2.34
N SER A 125 7.84 -4.77 -2.06
CA SER A 125 9.09 -4.13 -2.50
C SER A 125 10.33 -4.85 -1.94
N LYS A 126 10.28 -5.32 -0.69
CA LYS A 126 11.39 -6.10 -0.10
C LYS A 126 11.51 -7.47 -0.77
N ILE A 127 10.40 -8.17 -1.01
CA ILE A 127 10.38 -9.47 -1.71
C ILE A 127 11.02 -9.33 -3.10
N ILE A 128 10.61 -8.34 -3.89
CA ILE A 128 11.17 -8.13 -5.24
C ILE A 128 12.69 -7.91 -5.18
N LYS A 129 13.16 -7.09 -4.23
CA LYS A 129 14.59 -6.82 -4.03
C LYS A 129 15.37 -8.10 -3.70
N GLU A 130 14.83 -8.96 -2.83
CA GLU A 130 15.47 -10.24 -2.49
C GLU A 130 15.47 -11.25 -3.62
N THR A 131 14.42 -11.27 -4.45
CA THR A 131 14.31 -12.24 -5.55
C THR A 131 15.29 -12.00 -6.70
N GLY A 132 16.03 -10.88 -6.72
CA GLY A 132 17.09 -10.64 -7.71
C GLY A 132 16.59 -10.48 -9.15
N LEU A 133 15.35 -10.03 -9.33
CA LEU A 133 14.71 -9.86 -10.63
C LEU A 133 15.40 -8.78 -11.50
N PRO A 134 15.41 -8.93 -12.85
CA PRO A 134 16.06 -7.99 -13.76
C PRO A 134 15.46 -6.57 -13.70
N SER A 135 16.22 -5.56 -14.10
CA SER A 135 15.83 -4.13 -14.02
C SER A 135 14.49 -3.79 -14.66
N SER A 136 14.02 -4.57 -15.65
CA SER A 136 12.70 -4.44 -16.28
C SER A 136 11.52 -4.87 -15.39
N ALA A 137 11.77 -5.67 -14.35
CA ALA A 137 10.81 -6.08 -13.34
C ALA A 137 10.73 -5.11 -12.14
N SER A 138 11.57 -4.08 -12.11
CA SER A 138 11.49 -3.00 -11.11
C SER A 138 10.12 -2.29 -11.11
N HIS A 139 9.41 -2.33 -12.25
CA HIS A 139 8.07 -1.78 -12.42
C HIS A 139 6.93 -2.72 -12.00
N ILE A 140 7.21 -3.89 -11.41
CA ILE A 140 6.16 -4.82 -10.94
C ILE A 140 5.54 -4.30 -9.64
N LYS A 141 4.38 -3.65 -9.78
CA LYS A 141 3.63 -3.05 -8.68
C LYS A 141 2.74 -4.07 -8.00
N PHE A 142 2.61 -3.97 -6.67
CA PHE A 142 1.55 -4.66 -5.95
C PHE A 142 0.22 -3.90 -6.17
N LYS A 143 -0.54 -4.33 -7.18
CA LYS A 143 -1.80 -3.70 -7.56
C LYS A 143 -2.95 -4.26 -6.74
N ILE A 144 -3.64 -3.40 -6.00
CA ILE A 144 -4.76 -3.81 -5.13
C ILE A 144 -6.08 -3.66 -5.89
N TYR A 145 -6.87 -4.72 -5.91
CA TYR A 145 -8.25 -4.74 -6.37
C TYR A 145 -9.19 -4.83 -5.17
N ALA A 146 -10.00 -3.80 -4.95
CA ALA A 146 -10.95 -3.70 -3.87
C ALA A 146 -12.39 -3.75 -4.39
N LYS A 147 -13.23 -4.57 -3.75
CA LYS A 147 -14.67 -4.59 -3.96
C LYS A 147 -15.38 -4.24 -2.64
N PRO A 148 -15.59 -2.95 -2.35
CA PRO A 148 -16.24 -2.53 -1.12
C PRO A 148 -17.74 -2.82 -1.16
N GLU A 149 -18.30 -3.23 -0.02
CA GLU A 149 -19.75 -3.45 0.15
C GLU A 149 -20.48 -2.21 0.68
N ASN A 150 -19.75 -1.28 1.30
CA ASN A 150 -20.29 -0.05 1.89
C ASN A 150 -19.36 1.15 1.65
N GLU A 151 -19.86 2.35 1.93
CA GLU A 151 -19.13 3.62 1.73
C GLU A 151 -17.89 3.73 2.61
N LEU A 152 -17.92 3.13 3.81
CA LEU A 152 -16.78 3.14 4.72
C LEU A 152 -15.62 2.33 4.13
N GLN A 153 -15.89 1.16 3.56
CA GLN A 153 -14.90 0.34 2.86
C GLN A 153 -14.41 1.02 1.59
N ALA A 154 -15.30 1.71 0.87
CA ALA A 154 -14.90 2.53 -0.26
C ALA A 154 -13.89 3.62 0.16
N LEU A 155 -14.16 4.29 1.28
CA LEU A 155 -13.24 5.29 1.84
C LEU A 155 -11.92 4.65 2.30
N MET A 156 -11.95 3.49 2.96
CA MET A 156 -10.75 2.74 3.33
C MET A 156 -9.92 2.38 2.10
N ALA A 157 -10.56 1.91 1.03
CA ALA A 157 -9.91 1.58 -0.24
C ALA A 157 -9.24 2.80 -0.87
N VAL A 158 -9.94 3.93 -0.89
CA VAL A 158 -9.42 5.20 -1.43
C VAL A 158 -8.23 5.69 -0.62
N LEU A 159 -8.34 5.74 0.71
CA LEU A 159 -7.26 6.22 1.59
C LEU A 159 -6.07 5.26 1.64
N GLY A 160 -6.31 3.95 1.55
CA GLY A 160 -5.28 2.93 1.34
C GLY A 160 -4.67 2.94 -0.07
N SER A 161 -5.13 3.83 -0.95
CA SER A 161 -4.68 4.02 -2.33
C SER A 161 -4.83 2.78 -3.21
N ALA A 162 -5.93 2.03 -3.07
CA ALA A 162 -6.19 0.87 -3.94
C ALA A 162 -6.23 1.26 -5.43
N ASP A 163 -5.65 0.42 -6.28
CA ASP A 163 -5.47 0.72 -7.71
C ASP A 163 -6.78 0.61 -8.49
N PHE A 164 -7.57 -0.41 -8.17
CA PHE A 164 -8.85 -0.70 -8.80
C PHE A 164 -9.91 -0.83 -7.72
N ILE A 165 -10.97 -0.04 -7.80
CA ILE A 165 -12.05 -0.04 -6.82
C ILE A 165 -13.38 -0.15 -7.57
N ASP A 166 -14.15 -1.18 -7.26
CA ASP A 166 -15.48 -1.38 -7.82
C ASP A 166 -16.50 -0.52 -7.06
N LEU A 167 -16.72 0.70 -7.52
CA LEU A 167 -17.62 1.68 -6.90
C LEU A 167 -18.85 1.95 -7.78
N PRO A 168 -20.03 2.20 -7.18
CA PRO A 168 -21.15 2.78 -7.90
C PRO A 168 -20.73 4.09 -8.60
N PRO A 169 -21.18 4.35 -9.84
CA PRO A 169 -20.78 5.55 -10.59
C PRO A 169 -21.06 6.87 -9.87
N SER A 170 -22.18 6.97 -9.16
CA SER A 170 -22.56 8.15 -8.37
C SER A 170 -21.57 8.44 -7.25
N LEU A 171 -21.19 7.41 -6.48
CA LEU A 171 -20.24 7.53 -5.39
C LEU A 171 -18.83 7.83 -5.90
N SER A 172 -18.38 7.16 -6.96
CA SER A 172 -17.09 7.44 -7.61
C SER A 172 -17.00 8.91 -8.06
N HIS A 173 -18.05 9.41 -8.71
CA HIS A 173 -18.13 10.80 -9.14
C HIS A 173 -18.09 11.77 -7.95
N TYR A 174 -18.88 11.51 -6.91
CA TYR A 174 -18.92 12.35 -5.71
C TYR A 174 -17.56 12.40 -4.99
N LEU A 175 -16.92 11.25 -4.78
CA LEU A 175 -15.60 11.19 -4.15
C LEU A 175 -14.56 11.95 -4.98
N TYR A 176 -14.57 11.79 -6.30
CA TYR A 176 -13.57 12.40 -7.17
C TYR A 176 -13.74 13.92 -7.33
N ASN A 177 -14.97 14.41 -7.47
CA ASN A 177 -15.23 15.83 -7.77
C ASN A 177 -15.50 16.69 -6.53
N ASN A 178 -16.18 16.13 -5.51
CA ASN A 178 -16.73 16.94 -4.43
C ASN A 178 -15.84 16.94 -3.19
N THR A 179 -15.16 15.84 -2.90
CA THR A 179 -14.41 15.70 -1.63
C THR A 179 -12.98 16.24 -1.71
N GLY A 180 -12.39 16.30 -2.90
CA GLY A 180 -10.97 16.67 -3.08
C GLY A 180 -9.98 15.66 -2.49
N ILE A 181 -10.44 14.46 -2.10
CA ILE A 181 -9.61 13.40 -1.50
C ILE A 181 -8.50 12.89 -2.45
N ASN A 182 -8.68 13.11 -3.76
CA ASN A 182 -7.74 12.78 -4.83
C ASN A 182 -6.62 13.82 -5.03
N LYS A 183 -6.66 14.99 -4.35
CA LYS A 183 -5.65 16.04 -4.52
C LYS A 183 -4.32 15.70 -3.83
N PRO A 184 -4.27 15.38 -2.52
CA PRO A 184 -3.04 14.97 -1.85
C PRO A 184 -2.70 13.51 -2.14
N VAL A 185 -1.39 13.22 -2.22
CA VAL A 185 -0.86 11.86 -2.31
C VAL A 185 -0.66 11.34 -0.89
N ASP A 186 -1.26 10.19 -0.55
CA ASP A 186 -1.28 9.59 0.81
C ASP A 186 -1.58 10.65 1.90
N PRO A 187 -2.83 11.13 2.01
CA PRO A 187 -3.20 12.20 2.94
C PRO A 187 -2.95 11.85 4.42
N LEU A 188 -2.81 10.56 4.75
CA LEU A 188 -2.57 10.08 6.11
C LEU A 188 -1.08 9.85 6.41
N GLY A 189 -0.20 10.09 5.45
CA GLY A 189 1.25 10.02 5.63
C GLY A 189 1.73 10.98 6.72
N GLY A 190 2.61 10.49 7.59
CA GLY A 190 3.13 11.25 8.74
C GLY A 190 2.30 11.13 10.01
N SER A 191 1.12 10.50 9.96
CA SER A 191 0.36 10.16 11.18
C SER A 191 1.13 9.11 12.00
N ILE A 192 1.66 9.51 13.16
CA ILE A 192 2.49 8.65 14.04
C ILE A 192 1.84 7.28 14.25
N ARG A 193 0.56 7.27 14.62
CA ARG A 193 -0.20 6.04 14.87
C ARG A 193 -0.31 5.15 13.63
N LEU A 194 -0.58 5.73 12.46
CA LEU A 194 -0.73 4.96 11.22
C LEU A 194 0.63 4.41 10.77
N GLU A 195 1.68 5.21 10.89
CA GLU A 195 3.04 4.80 10.54
C GLU A 195 3.55 3.66 11.43
N GLU A 196 3.33 3.75 12.74
CA GLU A 196 3.63 2.66 13.68
C GLU A 196 2.85 1.38 13.35
N LEU A 197 1.54 1.51 13.06
CA LEU A 197 0.70 0.37 12.72
C LEU A 197 1.14 -0.28 11.39
N THR A 198 1.44 0.52 10.38
CA THR A 198 2.00 0.05 9.10
C THR A 198 3.32 -0.68 9.32
N GLY A 199 4.23 -0.12 10.13
CA GLY A 199 5.51 -0.72 10.47
C GLY A 199 5.36 -2.07 11.17
N ASN A 200 4.47 -2.16 12.16
CA ASN A 200 4.22 -3.37 12.93
C ASN A 200 3.64 -4.49 12.05
N ILE A 201 2.64 -4.18 11.22
CA ILE A 201 2.05 -5.14 10.27
C ILE A 201 3.13 -5.62 9.29
N ALA A 202 3.91 -4.72 8.71
CA ALA A 202 4.97 -5.07 7.76
C ALA A 202 6.04 -5.97 8.40
N ALA A 203 6.48 -5.65 9.62
CA ALA A 203 7.47 -6.44 10.35
C ALA A 203 6.95 -7.84 10.70
N HIS A 204 5.71 -7.94 11.17
CA HIS A 204 5.10 -9.21 11.52
C HIS A 204 4.87 -10.09 10.28
N THR A 205 4.29 -9.54 9.22
CA THR A 205 4.12 -10.23 7.94
C THR A 205 5.47 -10.71 7.38
N TRP A 206 6.51 -9.88 7.44
CA TRP A 206 7.86 -10.26 7.01
C TRP A 206 8.41 -11.46 7.81
N LYS A 207 8.25 -11.44 9.14
CA LYS A 207 8.63 -12.56 9.99
C LYS A 207 7.89 -13.84 9.62
N LEU A 208 6.58 -13.77 9.38
CA LEU A 208 5.76 -14.92 8.99
C LEU A 208 6.23 -15.52 7.66
N ILE A 209 6.56 -14.69 6.67
CA ILE A 209 7.06 -15.13 5.35
C ILE A 209 8.34 -15.97 5.47
N HIS A 210 9.27 -15.59 6.34
CA HIS A 210 10.53 -16.35 6.53
C HIS A 210 10.39 -17.53 7.49
N THR A 211 9.43 -17.51 8.41
CA THR A 211 9.23 -18.60 9.37
C THR A 211 8.75 -19.87 8.66
N GLN A 212 7.95 -19.75 7.59
CA GLN A 212 7.49 -20.90 6.79
C GLN A 212 8.52 -21.43 5.78
N GLN A 213 9.68 -20.77 5.64
CA GLN A 213 10.74 -21.20 4.70
C GLN A 213 11.80 -22.12 5.36
N LYS A 214 11.69 -22.38 6.67
CA LYS A 214 12.51 -23.32 7.41
C LYS A 214 11.70 -24.58 7.72
#